data_AF-A0A0J7MLC4-F1
#
_entry.id   AF-A0A0J7MLC4-F1
#
_cell.length_a   1.000
_cell.length_b   1.000
_cell.length_c   1.000
_cell.angle_alpha   90.00
_cell.angle_beta   90.00
_cell.angle_gamma   90.00
#
_symmetry.space_group_name_H-M   'P 1'
#
loop_
_entity.id
_entity.type
_entity.pdbx_description
1 polymer ?
#
loop_
_entity_poly.entity_id
_entity_poly.type
_entity_poly.pdbx_seq_one_letter_code
_entity_poly.pdbx_strand_id
1 'polypeptide(L)'
;WRWKGKVIEEVNKMKYLGYVFKANGRQEEHIRDRVKKAMGIMGQVWGIGKRKFEKDIGRRLWLFDTLVWTVLGFGAEIWGWKEREKVERVEEKFLRWILGVDWRTPGYMIREEMQRNKLRGRAARRAWNFEKRLEEGKGGELARKCLEEGEELR
;
A
#
# COMPACT_ATOMS: atom_id res chain seq x y z
N TRP A 1 -8.84 29.77 -11.86
CA TRP A 1 -8.10 30.49 -10.80
C TRP A 1 -6.75 30.99 -11.33
N ARG A 2 -6.24 32.15 -10.85
CA ARG A 2 -4.89 32.66 -11.22
C ARG A 2 -3.96 32.58 -10.01
N TRP A 3 -2.78 31.99 -10.18
CA TRP A 3 -1.72 31.97 -9.16
C TRP A 3 -0.46 32.61 -9.72
N LYS A 4 0.09 33.60 -9.01
CA LYS A 4 1.24 34.40 -9.47
C LYS A 4 1.08 34.90 -10.92
N GLY A 5 -0.13 35.31 -11.30
CA GLY A 5 -0.45 35.83 -12.64
C GLY A 5 -0.65 34.79 -13.74
N LYS A 6 -0.43 33.49 -13.48
CA LYS A 6 -0.69 32.41 -14.45
C LYS A 6 -2.03 31.74 -14.17
N VAL A 7 -2.79 31.44 -15.23
CA VAL A 7 -4.02 30.65 -15.14
C VAL A 7 -3.63 29.22 -14.77
N ILE A 8 -4.11 28.74 -13.62
CA ILE A 8 -3.97 27.34 -13.24
C ILE A 8 -5.04 26.55 -13.98
N GLU A 9 -4.61 25.45 -14.60
CA GLU A 9 -5.50 24.46 -15.19
C GLU A 9 -6.17 23.63 -14.09
N GLU A 10 -7.50 23.59 -14.09
CA GLU A 10 -8.25 22.70 -13.20
C GLU A 10 -8.23 21.28 -13.77
N VAL A 11 -7.37 20.45 -13.19
CA VAL A 11 -7.20 19.06 -13.60
C VAL A 11 -7.98 18.11 -12.70
N ASN A 12 -8.71 17.18 -13.31
CA ASN A 12 -9.44 16.14 -12.58
C ASN A 12 -8.53 15.11 -11.90
N LYS A 13 -7.27 15.00 -12.34
CA LYS A 13 -6.26 14.07 -11.83
C LYS A 13 -4.90 14.77 -11.77
N MET A 14 -4.24 14.66 -10.63
CA MET A 14 -2.90 15.22 -10.43
C MET A 14 -2.00 14.18 -9.78
N LYS A 15 -0.76 14.06 -10.27
CA LYS A 15 0.25 13.20 -9.65
C LYS A 15 1.26 14.06 -8.90
N TYR A 16 1.35 13.88 -7.59
CA TYR A 16 2.28 14.62 -6.74
C TYR A 16 3.05 13.65 -5.84
N LEU A 17 4.39 13.72 -5.88
CA LEU A 17 5.31 12.80 -5.17
C LEU A 17 4.98 11.31 -5.38
N GLY A 18 4.44 10.98 -6.57
CA GLY A 18 4.01 9.62 -6.92
C GLY A 18 2.65 9.21 -6.34
N TYR A 19 1.98 10.06 -5.56
CA TYR A 19 0.58 9.90 -5.19
C TYR A 19 -0.34 10.45 -6.28
N VAL A 20 -1.45 9.76 -6.55
CA VAL A 20 -2.42 10.19 -7.58
C VAL A 20 -3.64 10.73 -6.87
N PHE A 21 -3.77 12.06 -6.90
CA PHE A 21 -4.92 12.78 -6.40
C PHE A 21 -5.98 12.89 -7.49
N LYS A 22 -7.24 12.82 -7.07
CA LYS A 22 -8.39 12.93 -7.95
C LYS A 22 -9.37 13.94 -7.34
N ALA A 23 -10.01 14.73 -8.18
CA ALA A 23 -10.93 15.79 -7.73
C ALA A 23 -12.08 15.27 -6.85
N ASN A 24 -12.48 14.00 -7.03
CA ASN A 24 -13.52 13.35 -6.22
C ASN A 24 -13.00 12.70 -4.92
N GLY A 25 -11.72 12.89 -4.57
CA GLY A 25 -11.08 12.31 -3.38
C GLY A 25 -10.91 10.78 -3.41
N ARG A 26 -11.35 10.08 -4.46
CA ARG A 26 -11.30 8.61 -4.51
C ARG A 26 -9.88 8.13 -4.80
N GLN A 27 -9.34 7.33 -3.87
CA GLN A 27 -7.96 6.83 -3.89
C GLN A 27 -7.79 5.49 -4.65
N GLU A 28 -8.86 4.95 -5.24
CA GLU A 28 -8.82 3.65 -5.93
C GLU A 28 -7.84 3.61 -7.10
N GLU A 29 -7.66 4.75 -7.77
CA GLU A 29 -6.80 4.88 -8.94
C GLU A 29 -5.32 4.83 -8.52
N HIS A 30 -4.98 5.48 -7.39
CA HIS A 30 -3.66 5.35 -6.77
C HIS A 30 -3.37 3.89 -6.38
N ILE A 31 -4.31 3.23 -5.71
CA ILE A 31 -4.15 1.83 -5.30
C ILE A 31 -3.96 0.94 -6.52
N ARG A 32 -4.71 1.16 -7.61
CA ARG A 32 -4.56 0.40 -8.85
C ARG A 32 -3.17 0.56 -9.47
N ASP A 33 -2.63 1.79 -9.52
CA ASP A 33 -1.28 2.06 -10.00
C ASP A 33 -0.22 1.35 -9.13
N ARG A 34 -0.38 1.39 -7.80
CA ARG A 34 0.52 0.72 -6.86
C ARG A 34 0.47 -0.80 -6.99
N VAL A 35 -0.72 -1.38 -7.10
CA VAL A 35 -0.90 -2.82 -7.35
C VAL A 35 -0.21 -3.22 -8.65
N LYS A 36 -0.36 -2.43 -9.74
CA LYS A 36 0.29 -2.74 -11.02
C LYS A 36 1.82 -2.75 -10.91
N LYS A 37 2.40 -1.77 -10.22
CA LYS A 37 3.85 -1.69 -9.97
C LYS A 37 4.35 -2.83 -9.08
N ALA A 38 3.62 -3.10 -8.00
CA ALA A 38 3.92 -4.19 -7.08
C ALA A 38 3.91 -5.54 -7.80
N MET A 39 2.94 -5.77 -8.69
CA MET A 39 2.86 -6.98 -9.52
C MET A 39 4.09 -7.15 -10.43
N GLY A 40 4.59 -6.07 -11.03
CA GLY A 40 5.82 -6.11 -11.83
C GLY A 40 7.05 -6.52 -11.00
N ILE A 41 7.22 -5.89 -9.84
CA ILE A 41 8.31 -6.22 -8.89
C ILE A 41 8.16 -7.65 -8.38
N MET A 42 6.94 -8.09 -8.08
CA MET A 42 6.66 -9.42 -7.60
C MET A 42 7.08 -10.50 -8.60
N GLY A 43 6.91 -10.26 -9.91
CA GLY A 43 7.43 -11.15 -10.96
C GLY A 43 8.97 -11.26 -10.94
N GLN A 44 9.66 -10.15 -10.72
CA GLN A 44 11.12 -10.14 -10.59
C GLN A 44 11.59 -10.85 -9.31
N VAL A 45 10.93 -10.57 -8.17
CA VAL A 45 11.20 -11.21 -6.88
C VAL A 45 11.00 -12.71 -6.98
N TRP A 46 9.96 -13.18 -7.67
CA TRP A 46 9.74 -14.59 -7.92
C TRP A 46 10.89 -15.23 -8.70
N GLY A 47 11.38 -14.58 -9.76
CA GLY A 47 12.54 -15.05 -10.53
C GLY A 47 13.84 -15.08 -9.72
N ILE A 48 14.04 -14.13 -8.80
CA ILE A 48 15.18 -14.15 -7.87
C ILE A 48 15.02 -15.27 -6.84
N GLY A 49 13.83 -15.40 -6.25
CA GLY A 49 13.49 -16.41 -5.26
C GLY A 49 13.63 -17.83 -5.79
N LYS A 50 13.25 -18.09 -7.05
CA LYS A 50 13.51 -19.39 -7.69
C LYS A 50 14.99 -19.66 -7.87
N ARG A 51 15.76 -18.69 -8.37
CA ARG A 51 17.19 -18.89 -8.69
C ARG A 51 18.10 -18.99 -7.46
N LYS A 52 17.83 -18.22 -6.41
CA LYS A 52 18.73 -18.09 -5.25
C LYS A 52 18.19 -18.75 -3.97
N PHE A 53 16.88 -18.86 -3.82
CA PHE A 53 16.24 -19.23 -2.55
C PHE A 53 15.16 -20.28 -2.78
N GLU A 54 15.51 -21.37 -3.46
CA GLU A 54 14.53 -22.37 -3.92
C GLU A 54 13.73 -22.99 -2.76
N LYS A 55 14.43 -23.40 -1.70
CA LYS A 55 13.86 -24.11 -0.55
C LYS A 55 13.57 -23.22 0.67
N ASP A 56 14.01 -21.96 0.64
CA ASP A 56 13.92 -21.06 1.79
C ASP A 56 12.70 -20.14 1.68
N ILE A 57 11.60 -20.60 2.26
CA ILE A 57 10.33 -19.87 2.34
C ILE A 57 10.50 -18.56 3.12
N GLY A 58 11.28 -18.58 4.22
CA GLY A 58 11.49 -17.41 5.06
C GLY A 58 12.17 -16.26 4.31
N ARG A 59 13.22 -16.56 3.54
CA ARG A 59 13.89 -15.55 2.70
C ARG A 59 13.00 -15.01 1.58
N ARG A 60 12.12 -15.83 1.00
CA ARG A 60 11.16 -15.37 -0.02
C ARG A 60 10.11 -14.43 0.56
N LEU A 61 9.60 -14.74 1.75
CA LEU A 61 8.69 -13.86 2.48
C LEU A 61 9.37 -12.55 2.85
N TRP A 62 10.62 -12.62 3.31
CA TRP A 62 11.40 -11.42 3.61
C TRP A 62 11.56 -10.52 2.38
N LEU A 63 11.91 -11.08 1.21
CA LEU A 63 12.00 -10.31 -0.04
C LEU A 63 10.67 -9.63 -0.40
N PHE A 64 9.54 -10.30 -0.18
CA PHE A 64 8.23 -9.70 -0.38
C PHE A 64 7.96 -8.54 0.59
N ASP A 65 8.23 -8.75 1.87
CA ASP A 65 8.04 -7.75 2.91
C ASP A 65 8.95 -6.52 2.73
N THR A 66 10.14 -6.69 2.15
CA THR A 66 11.06 -5.58 1.89
C THR A 66 10.75 -4.87 0.57
N LEU A 67 10.45 -5.58 -0.52
CA LEU A 67 10.36 -4.98 -1.86
C LEU A 67 8.93 -4.73 -2.32
N VAL A 68 8.03 -5.68 -2.10
CA VAL A 68 6.64 -5.60 -2.61
C VAL A 68 5.79 -4.77 -1.67
N TRP A 69 5.91 -5.02 -0.36
CA TRP A 69 5.15 -4.30 0.66
C TRP A 69 5.53 -2.81 0.75
N THR A 70 6.78 -2.43 0.48
CA THR A 70 7.18 -1.01 0.46
C THR A 70 6.46 -0.23 -0.64
N VAL A 71 6.22 -0.86 -1.80
CA VAL A 71 5.47 -0.24 -2.90
C VAL A 71 3.97 -0.26 -2.66
N LEU A 72 3.42 -1.36 -2.14
CA LEU A 72 1.98 -1.48 -1.83
C LEU A 72 1.55 -0.57 -0.69
N GLY A 73 2.35 -0.52 0.38
CA GLY A 73 2.10 0.29 1.56
C GLY A 73 2.50 1.76 1.41
N PHE A 74 2.92 2.19 0.22
CA PHE A 74 3.18 3.59 -0.06
C PHE A 74 1.86 4.39 0.03
N GLY A 75 1.88 5.45 0.82
CA GLY A 75 0.70 6.26 1.08
C GLY A 75 -0.31 5.61 2.03
N ALA A 76 0.02 4.49 2.71
CA ALA A 76 -0.86 3.86 3.72
C ALA A 76 -1.34 4.83 4.80
N GLU A 77 -0.52 5.82 5.13
CA GLU A 77 -0.84 6.90 6.06
C GLU A 77 -1.96 7.81 5.53
N ILE A 78 -2.06 7.98 4.20
CA ILE A 78 -3.02 8.86 3.54
C ILE A 78 -4.36 8.17 3.27
N TRP A 79 -4.35 6.87 2.95
CA TRP A 79 -5.59 6.12 2.66
C TRP A 79 -6.20 5.37 3.86
N GLY A 80 -5.53 5.44 5.02
CA GLY A 80 -6.09 5.08 6.33
C GLY A 80 -6.39 3.60 6.52
N TRP A 81 -7.34 3.32 7.42
CA TRP A 81 -7.61 2.01 8.01
C TRP A 81 -8.48 1.07 7.16
N LYS A 82 -8.88 1.54 5.96
CA LYS A 82 -9.84 0.84 5.12
C LYS A 82 -9.21 -0.41 4.51
N GLU A 83 -9.89 -1.55 4.66
CA GLU A 83 -9.47 -2.78 4.00
C GLU A 83 -9.53 -2.61 2.48
N ARG A 84 -8.43 -2.92 1.79
CA ARG A 84 -8.35 -2.85 0.34
C ARG A 84 -8.14 -4.25 -0.20
N GLU A 85 -9.23 -4.86 -0.63
CA GLU A 85 -9.23 -6.21 -1.19
C GLU A 85 -8.18 -6.41 -2.29
N LYS A 86 -7.96 -5.40 -3.14
CA LYS A 86 -6.94 -5.44 -4.20
C LYS A 86 -5.51 -5.61 -3.68
N VAL A 87 -5.20 -5.07 -2.50
CA VAL A 87 -3.88 -5.18 -1.87
C VAL A 87 -3.71 -6.57 -1.27
N GLU A 88 -4.73 -7.05 -0.56
CA GLU A 88 -4.77 -8.40 0.03
C GLU A 88 -4.65 -9.49 -1.05
N ARG A 89 -5.33 -9.32 -2.20
CA ARG A 89 -5.23 -10.25 -3.34
C ARG A 89 -3.80 -10.37 -3.90
N VAL A 90 -2.97 -9.33 -3.81
CA VAL A 90 -1.57 -9.41 -4.24
C VAL A 90 -0.75 -10.27 -3.29
N GLU A 91 -0.96 -10.12 -1.97
CA GLU A 91 -0.31 -10.97 -0.97
C GLU A 91 -0.75 -12.44 -1.13
N GLU A 92 -2.05 -12.70 -1.20
CA GLU A 92 -2.56 -14.06 -1.39
C GLU A 92 -1.98 -14.71 -2.64
N LYS A 93 -1.92 -13.96 -3.76
CA LYS A 93 -1.31 -14.46 -4.99
C LYS A 93 0.16 -14.83 -4.81
N PHE A 94 0.91 -14.04 -4.06
CA PHE A 94 2.32 -14.33 -3.76
C PHE A 94 2.47 -15.57 -2.87
N LEU A 95 1.64 -15.70 -1.82
CA LEU A 95 1.67 -16.85 -0.93
C LEU A 95 1.30 -18.14 -1.67
N ARG A 96 0.32 -18.09 -2.59
CA ARG A 96 0.01 -19.22 -3.48
C ARG A 96 1.19 -19.66 -4.32
N TRP A 97 1.95 -18.71 -4.86
CA TRP A 97 3.16 -19.03 -5.62
C TRP A 97 4.19 -19.72 -4.74
N ILE A 98 4.44 -19.23 -3.52
CA ILE A 98 5.41 -19.86 -2.61
C ILE A 98 5.01 -21.29 -2.26
N LEU A 99 3.74 -21.51 -1.91
CA LEU A 99 3.22 -22.83 -1.54
C LEU A 99 3.02 -23.76 -2.74
N GLY A 100 3.01 -23.24 -3.96
CA GLY A 100 2.75 -24.02 -5.17
C GLY A 100 1.30 -24.51 -5.28
N VAL A 101 0.36 -23.84 -4.61
CA VAL A 101 -1.06 -24.22 -4.60
C VAL A 101 -1.85 -23.58 -5.74
N ASP A 102 -2.95 -24.23 -6.12
CA ASP A 102 -3.80 -23.77 -7.21
C ASP A 102 -4.53 -22.47 -6.87
N TRP A 103 -5.00 -21.76 -7.92
CA TRP A 103 -5.75 -20.53 -7.77
C TRP A 103 -7.12 -20.71 -7.07
N ARG A 104 -7.66 -21.93 -7.07
CA ARG A 104 -8.92 -22.29 -6.38
C ARG A 104 -8.79 -22.38 -4.87
N THR A 105 -7.57 -22.52 -4.34
CA THR A 105 -7.36 -22.64 -2.89
C THR A 105 -7.79 -21.35 -2.17
N PRO A 106 -8.73 -21.43 -1.20
CA PRO A 106 -9.21 -20.24 -0.51
C PRO A 106 -8.09 -19.46 0.20
N GLY A 107 -8.13 -18.14 0.08
CA GLY A 107 -7.09 -17.26 0.62
C GLY A 107 -6.96 -17.29 2.15
N TYR A 108 -8.03 -17.63 2.88
CA TYR A 108 -7.98 -17.77 4.33
C TYR A 108 -7.12 -18.98 4.75
N MET A 109 -7.24 -20.12 4.08
CA MET A 109 -6.47 -21.34 4.37
C MET A 109 -4.98 -21.07 4.20
N ILE A 110 -4.59 -20.42 3.11
CA ILE A 110 -3.20 -20.03 2.84
C ILE A 110 -2.65 -19.10 3.92
N ARG A 111 -3.47 -18.19 4.46
CA ARG A 111 -3.04 -17.28 5.52
C ARG A 111 -2.82 -17.99 6.85
N GLU A 112 -3.71 -18.93 7.20
CA GLU A 112 -3.57 -19.77 8.38
C GLU A 112 -2.31 -20.63 8.31
N GLU A 113 -2.07 -21.31 7.19
CA GLU A 113 -0.86 -22.12 6.98
C GLU A 113 0.43 -21.31 7.11
N MET A 114 0.41 -20.06 6.65
CA MET A 114 1.56 -19.16 6.71
C MET A 114 1.64 -18.36 8.01
N GLN A 115 0.65 -18.49 8.90
CA GLN A 115 0.47 -17.72 10.14
C GLN A 115 0.61 -16.20 9.93
N ARG A 116 0.11 -15.67 8.81
CA ARG A 116 0.23 -14.24 8.48
C ARG A 116 -1.06 -13.47 8.73
N ASN A 117 -0.91 -12.34 9.42
CA ASN A 117 -1.97 -11.35 9.57
C ASN A 117 -2.19 -10.58 8.26
N LYS A 118 -3.44 -10.12 8.05
CA LYS A 118 -3.79 -9.24 6.92
C LYS A 118 -2.87 -8.01 6.85
N LEU A 119 -2.49 -7.63 5.62
CA LEU A 119 -1.72 -6.41 5.37
C LEU A 119 -2.41 -5.15 5.90
N ARG A 120 -3.75 -5.16 5.97
CA ARG A 120 -4.53 -4.12 6.65
C ARG A 120 -3.98 -3.78 8.03
N GLY A 121 -3.64 -4.76 8.86
CA GLY A 121 -3.12 -4.50 10.21
C GLY A 121 -1.79 -3.75 10.19
N ARG A 122 -0.92 -4.07 9.23
CA ARG A 122 0.36 -3.39 9.04
C ARG A 122 0.18 -1.99 8.45
N ALA A 123 -0.75 -1.80 7.52
CA ALA A 123 -1.13 -0.49 6.99
C ALA A 123 -1.72 0.41 8.08
N ALA A 124 -2.67 -0.12 8.85
CA ALA A 124 -3.29 0.57 9.98
C ALA A 124 -2.26 1.00 11.02
N ARG A 125 -1.33 0.11 11.39
CA ARG A 125 -0.25 0.47 12.32
C ARG A 125 0.64 1.61 11.79
N ARG A 126 0.90 1.68 10.47
CA ARG A 126 1.62 2.82 9.89
C ARG A 126 0.82 4.11 9.97
N ALA A 127 -0.46 4.07 9.60
CA ALA A 127 -1.34 5.23 9.68
C ALA A 127 -1.45 5.74 11.12
N TRP A 128 -1.69 4.84 12.08
CA TRP A 128 -1.72 5.16 13.51
C TRP A 128 -0.41 5.78 14.00
N ASN A 129 0.73 5.18 13.66
CA ASN A 129 2.03 5.73 14.07
C ASN A 129 2.28 7.11 13.48
N PHE A 130 1.74 7.39 12.29
CA PHE A 130 1.83 8.71 11.66
C PHE A 130 0.94 9.73 12.38
N GLU A 131 -0.32 9.38 12.68
CA GLU A 131 -1.24 10.19 13.49
C GLU A 131 -0.63 10.52 14.86
N LYS A 132 -0.14 9.50 15.59
CA LYS A 132 0.53 9.70 16.88
C LYS A 132 1.75 10.62 16.79
N ARG A 133 2.53 10.54 15.71
CA ARG A 133 3.68 11.45 15.51
C ARG A 133 3.25 12.90 15.27
N LEU A 134 2.08 13.11 14.68
CA LEU A 134 1.52 14.45 14.48
C LEU A 134 1.02 15.03 15.80
N GLU A 135 0.36 14.22 16.64
CA GLU A 135 -0.06 14.61 17.99
C GLU A 135 1.13 15.00 18.88
N GLU A 136 2.23 14.23 18.82
CA GLU A 136 3.47 14.52 19.54
C GLU A 136 4.22 15.77 19.02
N GLY A 137 3.68 16.48 18.01
CA GLY A 137 4.27 17.71 17.46
C GLY A 137 5.53 17.50 16.62
N LYS A 138 5.85 16.24 16.28
CA LYS A 138 7.06 15.88 15.48
C LYS A 138 6.79 15.86 13.97
N GLY A 139 5.62 16.29 13.53
CA GLY A 139 5.21 16.34 12.13
C GLY A 139 5.15 17.76 11.56
N GLY A 140 4.92 17.87 10.26
CA GLY A 140 4.80 19.16 9.58
C GLY A 140 3.51 19.88 9.97
N GLU A 141 3.58 21.20 10.12
CA GLU A 141 2.44 22.04 10.53
C GLU A 141 1.22 21.87 9.61
N LEU A 142 1.44 21.71 8.31
CA LEU A 142 0.40 21.45 7.31
C LEU A 142 -0.29 20.09 7.52
N ALA A 143 0.47 19.06 7.85
CA ALA A 143 -0.08 17.72 8.06
C ALA A 143 -0.95 17.65 9.32
N ARG A 144 -0.60 18.43 10.35
CA ARG A 144 -1.40 18.57 11.57
C ARG A 144 -2.73 19.28 11.28
N LYS A 145 -2.70 20.42 10.57
CA LYS A 145 -3.93 21.12 10.15
C LYS A 145 -4.83 20.23 9.31
N CYS A 146 -4.27 19.44 8.38
CA CYS A 146 -5.06 18.47 7.61
C CYS A 146 -5.66 17.34 8.47
N LEU A 147 -5.00 16.95 9.57
CA LEU A 147 -5.54 15.96 10.50
C LEU A 147 -6.71 16.56 11.30
N GLU A 148 -6.54 17.77 11.83
CA GLU A 148 -7.59 18.53 12.53
C GLU A 148 -8.83 18.72 11.63
N GLU A 149 -8.66 19.20 10.40
CA GLU A 149 -9.74 19.30 9.41
C GLU A 149 -10.39 17.94 9.09
N GLY A 150 -9.58 16.87 9.07
CA GLY A 150 -10.05 15.52 8.82
C GLY A 150 -10.85 14.91 9.98
N GLU A 151 -10.60 15.34 11.21
CA GLU A 151 -11.39 14.99 12.41
C GLU A 151 -12.69 15.79 12.47
N GLU A 152 -12.68 17.07 12.09
CA GLU A 152 -13.90 17.90 12.03
C GLU A 152 -14.90 17.44 10.95
N LEU A 153 -14.42 16.84 9.85
CA LEU A 153 -15.24 16.34 8.76
C LEU A 153 -15.76 14.91 8.96
N ARG A 154 -15.44 14.27 10.10
CA ARG A 154 -15.70 12.85 10.37
C ARG A 154 -16.96 12.62 11.18
#